data_AF-A0AAW8BTU4-F1
#
_entry.id   AF-A0AAW8BTU4-F1
#
_cell.length_a   1.000
_cell.length_b   1.000
_cell.length_c   1.000
_cell.angle_alpha   90.00
_cell.angle_beta   90.00
_cell.angle_gamma   90.00
#
_symmetry.space_group_name_H-M   'P 1'
#
loop_
_entity.id
_entity.type
_entity.pdbx_description
1 polymer ?
#
loop_
_entity_poly.entity_id
_entity_poly.type
_entity_poly.pdbx_seq_one_letter_code
_entity_poly.pdbx_strand_id
1 'polypeptide(L)'
;MVKSIHVDISALARASADWLSDAPTQGNPPPAGSPLPDDPIAVATMAILSEWSATHEAMVATRAARAEHLSIANYTTMGILSTTDETNAALISKDSA
;
A
#
# COMPACT_ATOMS: atom_id res chain seq x y z
N MET A 1 -14.85 22.01 20.48
CA MET A 1 -13.39 21.91 20.57
C MET A 1 -12.88 21.46 19.21
N VAL A 2 -12.31 22.37 18.41
CA VAL A 2 -11.71 22.00 17.12
C VAL A 2 -10.38 21.34 17.44
N LYS A 3 -10.20 20.08 17.01
CA LYS A 3 -8.92 19.40 17.13
C LYS A 3 -8.02 19.99 16.03
N SER A 4 -6.97 20.70 16.39
CA SER A 4 -5.99 21.19 15.40
C SER A 4 -5.34 19.97 14.74
N ILE A 5 -5.51 19.87 13.42
CA ILE A 5 -4.86 18.85 12.61
C ILE A 5 -3.47 19.39 12.26
N HIS A 6 -2.44 18.71 12.72
CA HIS A 6 -1.06 18.98 12.34
C HIS A 6 -0.55 17.80 11.51
N VAL A 7 -0.01 18.09 10.33
CA VAL A 7 0.55 17.10 9.41
C VAL A 7 1.95 17.57 9.02
N ASP A 8 2.95 16.74 9.30
CA ASP A 8 4.30 16.93 8.77
C ASP A 8 4.36 16.31 7.37
N ILE A 9 4.54 17.16 6.36
CA ILE A 9 4.60 16.76 4.95
C ILE A 9 5.77 15.78 4.68
N SER A 10 6.91 15.97 5.35
CA SER A 10 8.08 15.11 5.18
C SER A 10 7.87 13.73 5.82
N ALA A 11 7.23 13.70 6.99
CA ALA A 11 6.86 12.44 7.63
C ALA A 11 5.80 11.68 6.82
N LEU A 12 4.82 12.38 6.26
CA LEU A 12 3.78 11.78 5.41
C LEU A 12 4.37 11.20 4.11
N ALA A 13 5.31 11.90 3.48
CA ALA A 13 6.02 11.42 2.30
C ALA A 13 6.79 10.13 2.59
N ARG A 14 7.54 10.11 3.70
CA ARG A 14 8.32 8.95 4.12
C ARG A 14 7.44 7.74 4.41
N ALA A 15 6.40 7.92 5.22
CA ALA A 15 5.47 6.85 5.53
C ALA A 15 4.79 6.27 4.27
N SER A 16 4.47 7.13 3.30
CA SER A 16 3.88 6.69 2.02
C SER A 16 4.86 5.88 1.17
N ALA A 17 6.14 6.30 1.12
CA ALA A 17 7.18 5.58 0.41
C ALA A 17 7.47 4.21 1.06
N ASP A 18 7.55 4.17 2.40
CA ASP A 18 7.78 2.94 3.16
C ASP A 18 6.63 1.95 2.92
N TRP A 19 5.37 2.39 3.00
CA TRP A 19 4.21 1.54 2.72
C TRP A 19 4.17 0.99 1.29
N LEU A 20 4.59 1.78 0.31
CA LEU A 20 4.67 1.33 -1.08
C LEU A 20 5.79 0.32 -1.27
N SER A 21 6.94 0.52 -0.61
CA SER A 21 8.09 -0.39 -0.65
C SER A 21 7.81 -1.72 0.05
N ASP A 22 7.01 -1.71 1.12
CA ASP A 22 6.61 -2.91 1.87
C ASP A 22 5.44 -3.67 1.24
N ALA A 23 4.87 -3.15 0.14
CA ALA A 23 3.82 -3.85 -0.60
C ALA A 23 4.39 -5.18 -1.11
N PRO A 24 3.70 -6.32 -0.88
CA PRO A 24 4.20 -7.61 -1.35
C PRO A 24 4.41 -7.56 -2.87
N THR A 25 5.51 -8.13 -3.31
CA THR A 25 5.77 -8.38 -4.72
C THR A 25 5.43 -9.83 -5.04
N GLN A 26 5.25 -10.10 -6.34
CA GLN A 26 4.97 -11.44 -6.84
C GLN A 26 6.00 -12.45 -6.33
N GLY A 27 5.54 -13.48 -5.62
CA GLY A 27 6.39 -14.55 -5.10
C GLY A 27 6.53 -15.68 -6.11
N ASN A 28 7.56 -16.53 -5.98
CA ASN A 28 7.61 -17.77 -6.75
C ASN A 28 6.51 -18.71 -6.24
N PRO A 29 5.71 -19.32 -7.14
CA PRO A 29 4.76 -20.35 -6.73
C PRO A 29 5.50 -21.51 -6.06
N PRO A 30 4.90 -22.18 -5.06
CA PRO A 30 5.47 -23.39 -4.51
C PRO A 30 5.65 -24.45 -5.62
N PRO A 31 6.68 -25.31 -5.53
CA PRO A 31 6.87 -26.38 -6.50
C PRO A 31 5.62 -27.26 -6.57
N ALA A 32 5.21 -27.63 -7.79
CA ALA A 32 4.17 -28.63 -7.96
C ALA A 32 4.65 -29.96 -7.35
N GLY A 33 3.94 -30.46 -6.35
CA GLY A 33 4.21 -31.79 -5.82
C GLY A 33 3.91 -32.88 -6.85
N SER A 34 4.60 -34.01 -6.74
CA SER A 34 4.33 -35.19 -7.57
C SER A 34 3.10 -35.93 -7.01
N PRO A 35 2.15 -36.37 -7.86
CA PRO A 35 0.97 -37.08 -7.36
C PRO A 35 1.37 -38.42 -6.76
N LEU A 36 1.00 -38.63 -5.49
CA LEU A 36 0.86 -39.96 -4.88
C LEU A 36 -0.63 -40.32 -5.00
N PRO A 37 -1.04 -41.03 -6.08
CA PRO A 37 -2.45 -41.22 -6.42
C PRO A 37 -3.25 -42.03 -5.38
N ASP A 38 -2.57 -42.74 -4.48
CA ASP A 38 -3.21 -43.68 -3.54
C ASP A 38 -3.33 -43.14 -2.11
N ASP A 39 -2.79 -41.95 -1.81
CA ASP A 39 -2.95 -41.30 -0.50
C ASP A 39 -3.99 -40.17 -0.58
N PRO A 40 -5.18 -40.34 0.00
CA PRO A 40 -6.23 -39.31 -0.02
C PRO A 40 -5.81 -38.01 0.68
N ILE A 41 -4.89 -38.04 1.65
CA ILE A 41 -4.34 -36.84 2.29
C ILE A 41 -3.41 -36.11 1.31
N ALA A 42 -2.58 -36.84 0.57
CA ALA A 42 -1.70 -36.26 -0.44
C ALA A 42 -2.50 -35.61 -1.59
N VAL A 43 -3.57 -36.26 -2.06
CA VAL A 43 -4.47 -35.72 -3.08
C VAL A 43 -5.14 -34.42 -2.59
N ALA A 44 -5.69 -34.41 -1.38
CA ALA A 44 -6.31 -33.21 -0.80
C ALA A 44 -5.31 -32.06 -0.62
N THR A 45 -4.10 -32.37 -0.15
CA THR A 45 -3.03 -31.37 0.03
C THR A 45 -2.60 -30.76 -1.31
N MET A 46 -2.46 -31.57 -2.35
CA MET A 46 -2.11 -31.12 -3.69
C MET A 46 -3.19 -30.24 -4.33
N ALA A 47 -4.47 -30.54 -4.09
CA ALA A 47 -5.57 -29.70 -4.53
C ALA A 47 -5.49 -28.30 -3.91
N ILE A 48 -5.27 -28.20 -2.60
CA ILE A 48 -5.12 -26.92 -1.90
C ILE A 48 -3.88 -26.16 -2.40
N LEU A 49 -2.75 -26.84 -2.57
CA LEU A 49 -1.52 -26.22 -3.09
C LEU A 49 -1.67 -25.72 -4.53
N SER A 50 -2.50 -26.38 -5.35
CA SER A 50 -2.76 -25.94 -6.73
C SER A 50 -3.51 -24.61 -6.79
N GLU A 51 -4.39 -24.35 -5.83
CA GLU A 51 -5.13 -23.10 -5.72
C GLU A 51 -4.32 -21.98 -5.05
N TRP A 52 -3.37 -22.35 -4.19
CA TRP A 52 -2.55 -21.41 -3.41
C TRP A 52 -1.90 -20.32 -4.26
N SER A 53 -1.28 -20.68 -5.39
CA SER A 53 -0.60 -19.69 -6.23
C SER A 53 -1.58 -18.64 -6.73
N ALA A 54 -2.73 -19.03 -7.26
CA ALA A 54 -3.70 -18.08 -7.79
C ALA A 54 -4.27 -17.18 -6.69
N THR A 55 -4.58 -17.74 -5.51
CA THR A 55 -5.07 -16.97 -4.36
C THR A 55 -4.03 -16.01 -3.82
N HIS A 56 -2.78 -16.47 -3.64
CA HIS A 56 -1.67 -15.65 -3.20
C HIS A 56 -1.47 -14.46 -4.14
N GLU A 57 -1.45 -14.73 -5.44
CA GLU A 57 -1.26 -13.70 -6.47
C GLU A 57 -2.37 -12.65 -6.49
N ALA A 58 -3.62 -13.07 -6.33
CA ALA A 58 -4.74 -12.14 -6.21
C ALA A 58 -4.63 -11.25 -4.96
N MET A 59 -4.18 -11.82 -3.83
CA MET A 59 -3.98 -11.05 -2.58
C MET A 59 -2.82 -10.07 -2.70
N VAL A 60 -1.70 -10.48 -3.30
CA VAL A 60 -0.53 -9.63 -3.57
C VAL A 60 -0.93 -8.47 -4.47
N ALA A 61 -1.57 -8.73 -5.60
CA ALA A 61 -2.03 -7.70 -6.53
C ALA A 61 -3.00 -6.72 -5.87
N THR A 62 -3.94 -7.22 -5.06
CA THR A 62 -4.88 -6.37 -4.32
C THR A 62 -4.16 -5.47 -3.30
N ARG A 63 -3.16 -6.00 -2.58
CA ARG A 63 -2.42 -5.23 -1.60
C ARG A 63 -1.53 -4.17 -2.26
N ALA A 64 -0.89 -4.51 -3.38
CA ALA A 64 -0.11 -3.56 -4.18
C ALA A 64 -0.98 -2.40 -4.69
N ALA A 65 -2.14 -2.70 -5.29
CA ALA A 65 -3.08 -1.68 -5.77
C ALA A 65 -3.59 -0.75 -4.65
N ARG A 66 -3.85 -1.31 -3.46
CA ARG A 66 -4.27 -0.51 -2.29
C ARG A 66 -3.15 0.38 -1.76
N ALA A 67 -1.91 -0.12 -1.72
CA ALA A 67 -0.74 0.67 -1.32
C ALA A 67 -0.51 1.84 -2.29
N GLU A 68 -0.62 1.59 -3.59
CA GLU A 68 -0.54 2.64 -4.63
C GLU A 68 -1.64 3.70 -4.45
N HIS A 69 -2.89 3.28 -4.28
CA HIS A 69 -4.01 4.20 -4.07
C HIS A 69 -3.82 5.09 -2.83
N LEU A 70 -3.34 4.50 -1.73
CA LEU A 70 -3.05 5.24 -0.50
C LEU A 70 -1.89 6.23 -0.69
N SER A 71 -0.83 5.81 -1.39
CA SER A 71 0.30 6.68 -1.74
C SER A 71 -0.16 7.90 -2.54
N ILE A 72 -0.98 7.71 -3.58
CA ILE A 72 -1.54 8.80 -4.38
C ILE A 72 -2.38 9.76 -3.54
N ALA A 73 -3.23 9.23 -2.65
CA ALA A 73 -4.06 10.05 -1.76
C ALA A 73 -3.21 10.90 -0.81
N ASN A 74 -2.13 10.35 -0.27
CA ASN A 74 -1.20 11.08 0.59
C ASN A 74 -0.44 12.17 -0.18
N TYR A 75 0.06 11.89 -1.38
CA TYR A 75 0.70 12.91 -2.21
C TYR A 75 -0.26 14.04 -2.58
N THR A 76 -1.53 13.72 -2.88
CA THR A 76 -2.56 14.73 -3.14
C THR A 76 -2.78 15.61 -1.91
N THR A 77 -2.85 15.00 -0.73
CA THR A 77 -2.99 15.73 0.55
C THR A 77 -1.80 16.65 0.78
N MET A 78 -0.56 16.19 0.52
CA MET A 78 0.63 17.02 0.63
C MET A 78 0.59 18.24 -0.30
N GLY A 79 0.13 18.06 -1.55
CA GLY A 79 -0.01 19.17 -2.49
C GLY A 79 -1.01 20.24 -2.01
N ILE A 80 -2.14 19.81 -1.43
CA ILE A 80 -3.14 20.72 -0.86
C ILE A 80 -2.55 21.49 0.34
N LEU A 81 -1.84 20.80 1.24
CA LEU A 81 -1.20 21.42 2.40
C LEU A 81 -0.13 22.43 1.98
N SER A 82 0.75 22.09 1.02
CA SER A 82 1.77 23.01 0.51
C SER A 82 1.16 24.27 -0.09
N THR A 83 0.12 24.12 -0.92
CA THR A 83 -0.58 25.26 -1.53
C THR A 83 -1.24 26.15 -0.47
N THR A 84 -1.79 25.54 0.57
CA THR A 84 -2.41 26.26 1.69
C THR A 84 -1.36 27.03 2.48
N ASP A 85 -0.21 26.43 2.77
CA ASP A 85 0.89 27.09 3.48
C ASP A 85 1.47 28.26 2.68
N GLU A 86 1.67 28.09 1.37
CA GLU A 86 2.09 29.18 0.46
C GLU A 86 1.09 30.34 0.45
N THR A 87 -0.21 30.02 0.38
CA THR A 87 -1.27 31.03 0.41
C THR A 87 -1.27 31.79 1.75
N ASN A 88 -1.17 31.07 2.86
CA ASN A 88 -1.13 31.67 4.19
C ASN A 88 0.12 32.56 4.35
N ALA A 89 1.29 32.11 3.90
CA ALA A 89 2.52 32.91 3.92
C ALA A 89 2.38 34.19 3.08
N ALA A 90 1.72 34.11 1.91
CA ALA A 90 1.46 35.27 1.06
C ALA A 90 0.47 36.27 1.72
N LEU A 91 -0.52 35.79 2.47
CA LEU A 91 -1.46 36.66 3.21
C LEU A 91 -0.77 37.34 4.39
N ILE A 92 -0.01 36.58 5.20
CA ILE A 92 0.73 37.12 6.35
C ILE A 92 1.72 38.20 5.89
N SER A 93 2.44 37.96 4.79
CA SER A 93 3.40 38.94 4.26
C SER A 93 2.74 40.21 3.71
N LYS A 94 1.51 40.11 3.16
CA LYS A 94 0.72 41.28 2.75
C LYS A 94 0.20 42.10 3.93
N ASP A 95 -0.25 41.43 4.99
CA ASP A 95 -0.77 42.11 6.20
C ASP A 95 0.35 42.73 7.06
N SER A 96 1.61 42.36 6.80
CA SER A 96 2.79 42.87 7.53
C SER A 96 3.52 44.03 6.82
N ALA A 97 3.01 44.49 5.67
CA ALA A 97 3.59 45.56 4.83
C ALA A 97 2.71 46.82 4.86
#